data_AF-A0A2V6J9J5-F1
#
_entry.id   AF-A0A2V6J9J5-F1
#
_cell.length_a   1.000
_cell.length_b   1.000
_cell.length_c   1.000
_cell.angle_alpha   90.00
_cell.angle_beta   90.00
_cell.angle_gamma   90.00
#
_symmetry.space_group_name_H-M   'P 1'
#
loop_
_entity.id
_entity.type
_entity.pdbx_description
1 polymer ?
#
loop_
_entity_poly.entity_id
_entity_poly.type
_entity_poly.pdbx_seq_one_letter_code
_entity_poly.pdbx_strand_id
1 'polypeptide(L)' 'QVAVVGDDNKVSIRPVKMGERIGAMWEVTEGLKPGDKVVVQGLQKAREGSTVIAKDWTPPADALVSKADQQKKP' A
#
# COMPACT_ATOMS: atom_id res chain seq x y z
N GLN A 1 -7.80 2.12 7.01
CA GLN A 1 -8.41 1.73 5.72
C GLN A 1 -7.40 2.00 4.62
N VAL A 2 -7.41 1.25 3.53
CA VAL A 2 -6.50 1.41 2.38
C VAL A 2 -7.33 1.61 1.12
N ALA A 3 -6.92 2.55 0.27
CA ALA A 3 -7.48 2.72 -1.05
C ALA A 3 -6.80 1.77 -2.04
N VAL A 4 -7.61 0.96 -2.71
CA VAL A 4 -7.17 -0.03 -3.70
C VAL A 4 -7.73 0.35 -5.05
N VAL A 5 -6.92 0.24 -6.09
CA VAL A 5 -7.29 0.48 -7.49
C VAL A 5 -7.61 -0.87 -8.12
N GLY A 6 -8.86 -1.02 -8.57
CA GLY A 6 -9.29 -2.19 -9.33
C GLY A 6 -8.77 -2.16 -10.78
N ASP A 7 -8.99 -3.25 -11.51
CA ASP A 7 -8.60 -3.36 -12.93
C ASP A 7 -9.34 -2.35 -13.82
N ASP A 8 -10.49 -1.86 -13.38
CA ASP A 8 -11.28 -0.80 -14.01
C ASP A 8 -10.74 0.61 -13.72
N ASN A 9 -9.56 0.71 -13.09
CA ASN A 9 -8.94 1.95 -12.63
C ASN A 9 -9.78 2.72 -11.60
N LYS A 10 -10.74 2.08 -10.91
CA LYS A 10 -11.51 2.73 -9.85
C LYS A 10 -10.94 2.48 -8.47
N VAL A 11 -11.03 3.50 -7.63
CA VAL A 11 -10.65 3.44 -6.22
C VAL A 11 -11.76 2.80 -5.40
N SER A 12 -11.40 1.81 -4.61
CA SER A 12 -12.23 1.19 -3.58
C SER A 12 -11.54 1.34 -2.23
N ILE A 13 -12.21 1.95 -1.24
CA ILE A 13 -11.66 2.10 0.11
C ILE A 13 -12.04 0.87 0.91
N ARG A 14 -11.05 0.11 1.36
CA ARG A 14 -11.28 -1.17 2.05
C ARG A 14 -10.73 -1.07 3.47
N PRO A 15 -11.45 -1.58 4.49
CA PRO A 15 -10.83 -1.83 5.78
C PRO A 15 -9.75 -2.88 5.61
N VAL A 16 -8.60 -2.65 6.25
CA VAL A 16 -7.49 -3.60 6.30
C VAL A 16 -7.08 -3.77 7.75
N LYS A 17 -6.58 -4.96 8.07
CA LYS A 17 -6.03 -5.24 9.38
C LYS A 17 -4.53 -5.01 9.34
N MET A 18 -4.06 -4.09 10.17
CA MET A 18 -2.64 -3.82 10.34
C MET A 18 -2.09 -4.80 11.39
N GLY A 19 -0.94 -5.40 11.07
CA GLY A 19 -0.17 -6.24 11.97
C GLY A 19 0.91 -5.45 12.68
N GLU A 20 2.09 -6.05 12.79
CA GLU A 20 3.23 -5.43 13.45
C GLU A 20 3.79 -4.27 12.62
N ARG A 21 4.35 -3.28 13.32
CA ARG A 21 5.12 -2.23 12.68
C ARG A 21 6.56 -2.71 12.52
N ILE A 22 6.97 -2.91 11.28
CA ILE A 22 8.30 -3.40 10.91
C ILE A 22 9.11 -2.20 10.40
N GLY A 23 9.84 -1.54 11.30
CA GLY A 23 10.63 -0.33 11.02
C GLY A 23 9.77 0.90 10.70
N ALA A 24 9.98 1.49 9.52
CA ALA A 24 9.17 2.61 9.02
C ALA A 24 7.85 2.17 8.37
N MET A 25 7.62 0.86 8.21
CA MET A 25 6.47 0.29 7.51
C MET A 25 5.52 -0.45 8.45
N TRP A 26 4.28 -0.62 8.00
CA TRP A 26 3.26 -1.41 8.67
C TRP A 26 3.02 -2.69 7.89
N GLU A 27 2.96 -3.81 8.59
CA GLU A 27 2.47 -5.05 8.02
C GLU A 27 0.95 -4.99 7.84
N VAL A 28 0.45 -5.50 6.72
CA VAL A 28 -1.00 -5.69 6.51
C VAL A 28 -1.25 -7.19 6.52
N THR A 29 -1.98 -7.66 7.54
CA THR A 29 -2.25 -9.09 7.75
C THR A 29 -3.50 -9.56 7.00
N GLU A 30 -4.51 -8.69 6.87
CA GLU A 30 -5.78 -9.03 6.21
C GLU A 30 -6.34 -7.83 5.42
N GLY A 31 -7.12 -8.11 4.38
CA GLY A 31 -7.86 -7.09 3.59
C GLY A 31 -7.19 -6.67 2.28
N LEU A 32 -6.01 -7.21 1.96
CA LEU A 32 -5.34 -7.06 0.66
C LEU A 32 -5.05 -8.44 0.05
N LYS A 33 -5.10 -8.52 -1.29
CA LYS A 33 -4.76 -9.72 -2.05
C LYS A 33 -3.49 -9.48 -2.88
N PRO A 34 -2.72 -10.53 -3.18
CA PRO A 34 -1.62 -10.44 -4.14
C PRO A 34 -2.14 -9.89 -5.48
N GLY A 35 -1.43 -8.91 -6.04
CA GLY A 35 -1.80 -8.24 -7.28
C GLY A 35 -2.67 -6.98 -7.12
N ASP A 36 -3.21 -6.72 -5.93
CA ASP A 36 -3.95 -5.48 -5.68
C ASP A 36 -3.02 -4.26 -5.77
N LYS A 37 -3.45 -3.25 -6.54
CA LYS A 37 -2.75 -1.96 -6.63
C LYS A 37 -3.24 -1.03 -5.52
N VAL A 38 -2.36 -0.57 -4.64
CA VAL A 38 -2.72 0.33 -3.53
C VAL A 38 -2.31 1.76 -3.80
N VAL A 39 -3.11 2.72 -3.35
CA VAL A 39 -2.80 4.16 -3.46
C VAL A 39 -1.97 4.58 -2.26
N VAL A 40 -0.68 4.85 -2.49
CA VAL A 40 0.27 5.31 -1.45
C VAL A 40 0.45 6.83 -1.41
N GLN A 41 0.08 7.52 -2.48
CA GLN A 41 0.17 8.98 -2.59
C GLN A 41 -1.07 9.53 -3.30
N GLY A 42 -1.55 10.71 -2.89
CA GLY A 42 -2.71 11.34 -3.52
C GLY A 42 -4.06 10.86 -2.97
N LEU A 43 -4.08 10.12 -1.85
CA LEU A 43 -5.31 9.68 -1.17
C LEU A 43 -6.26 10.86 -0.85
N GLN A 44 -5.72 12.05 -0.61
CA GLN A 44 -6.50 13.28 -0.38
C GLN A 44 -7.42 13.66 -1.55
N LYS A 45 -7.04 13.28 -2.78
CA LYS A 45 -7.81 13.52 -4.00
C LYS A 45 -8.58 12.28 -4.48
N ALA A 46 -8.13 11.09 -4.07
CA ALA A 46 -8.77 9.83 -4.41
C ALA A 46 -9.96 9.56 -3.49
N ARG A 47 -11.19 9.67 -4.02
CA ARG A 47 -12.41 9.27 -3.32
C ARG A 47 -12.84 7.88 -3.77
N GLU A 48 -13.63 7.22 -2.95
CA GLU A 48 -14.28 5.96 -3.34
C GLU A 48 -15.08 6.14 -4.65
N GLY A 49 -14.97 5.17 -5.56
CA GLY A 49 -15.59 5.19 -6.88
C GLY A 49 -14.92 6.11 -7.90
N SER A 50 -13.88 6.86 -7.52
CA SER A 50 -13.16 7.73 -8.46
C SER A 50 -12.25 6.93 -9.37
N THR A 51 -12.24 7.27 -10.66
CA THR A 51 -11.26 6.74 -11.62
C THR A 51 -9.91 7.43 -11.40
N VAL A 52 -8.85 6.64 -11.24
CA VAL A 52 -7.48 7.14 -11.05
C VAL A 52 -6.55 6.56 -12.10
N ILE A 53 -5.50 7.29 -12.45
CA ILE A 53 -4.43 6.76 -13.30
C ILE A 53 -3.33 6.27 -12.36
N ALA A 54 -3.24 4.95 -12.19
CA ALA A 54 -2.17 4.35 -11.41
C ALA A 54 -0.83 4.57 -12.14
N LYS A 55 0.17 5.06 -11.42
CA LYS A 55 1.56 5.15 -11.89
C LYS A 55 2.42 4.24 -11.03
N ASP A 56 3.45 3.66 -11.64
CA ASP A 56 4.42 2.85 -10.91
C ASP A 56 5.07 3.70 -9.83
N TRP A 57 4.87 3.26 -8.58
CA TRP A 57 5.44 3.95 -7.43
C TRP A 57 6.85 3.41 -7.18
N THR A 58 7.83 4.29 -7.33
CA THR A 58 9.20 4.00 -6.89
C THR A 58 9.33 4.42 -5.44
N PRO A 59 9.53 3.49 -4.48
CA PRO A 59 9.81 3.86 -3.10
C PRO A 59 11.05 4.77 -3.06
N PRO A 60 11.05 5.85 -2.26
CA PRO A 60 12.28 6.56 -1.95
C PRO A 60 13.27 5.58 -1.32
N ALA A 61 14.57 5.75 -1.60
CA ALA A 61 15.62 4.80 -1.22
C ALA A 61 15.59 4.43 0.27
N ASP A 62 15.23 5.36 1.16
CA ASP A 62 15.06 5.14 2.60
C ASP A 62 14.00 4.09 2.97
N ALA A 63 12.95 3.94 2.15
CA ALA A 63 11.91 2.91 2.36
C ALA A 63 12.40 1.50 1.99
N LEU A 64 13.41 1.38 1.12
CA LEU A 64 14.03 0.10 0.77
C LEU A 64 15.05 -0.36 1.82
N VAL A 65 15.72 0.56 2.52
CA VAL A 65 16.68 0.25 3.59
C VAL A 65 15.99 -0.44 4.77
N SER A 66 14.72 -0.12 5.05
CA SER A 66 13.92 -0.79 6.08
C SER A 66 13.60 -2.27 5.77
N LYS A 67 13.77 -2.73 4.52
CA LYS A 67 13.65 -4.16 4.14
C LYS A 67 14.94 -4.95 4.34
N ALA A 68 16.11 -4.31 4.26
CA ALA A 68 17.40 -4.99 4.39
C ALA A 68 17.74 -5.33 5.85
N ASP A 69 17.26 -4.53 6.81
CA ASP A 69 17.54 -4.74 8.25
C ASP A 69 16.70 -5.86 8.89
N GLN A 70 15.56 -6.22 8.28
CA GLN A 70 14.58 -7.15 8.90
C GLN A 70 14.68 -8.59 8.37
N GLN A 71 15.52 -8.84 7.38
CA GLN A 71 15.81 -10.18 6.86
C GLN A 71 17.00 -10.85 7.57
N LYS A 72 17.56 -10.23 8.62
CA LYS A 72 18.72 -10.75 9.35
C LYS A 72 18.53 -10.68 10.86
N LYS A 73 17.63 -11.51 11.39
CA LYS A 73 17.70 -11.92 12.80
C LYS A 73 18.08 -13.40 12.86
N PRO A 74 19.17 -13.77 13.54
CA PRO A 74 19.55 -15.18 13.75
C PRO A 74 18.54 -15.90 14.65
#